data_AF-A0A4Y9XRG1-F1
#
_entry.id   AF-A0A4Y9XRG1-F1
#
_cell.length_a   1.000
_cell.length_b   1.000
_cell.length_c   1.000
_cell.angle_alpha   90.00
_cell.angle_beta   90.00
_cell.angle_gamma   90.00
#
_symmetry.space_group_name_H-M   'P 1'
#
loop_
_entity.id
_entity.type
_entity.pdbx_description
1 polymer ?
#
loop_
_entity_poly.entity_id
_entity_poly.type
_entity_poly.pdbx_seq_one_letter_code
_entity_poly.pdbx_strand_id
1 'polypeptide(L)'
;MPVDALRLSEMNVKPGGKQPHMHDTIIPQDNPSGFGGRAQSFSFPAHLPDDHPEKMYEGLPKGMKQVLAERGYIITGSGKKLVGDCKNCKARRARKVQPTDDMGALPDIDSEESEDEDEDDAPSDCCMRRILSLQADFQSQQSLIEIILEEAGDQCHFLPKFHPEINPIEYYWGWVKRYYRERTNGNFQRAKKLLLESLDACPLITTRRFFRRVERYMSVYSLGATGIAAEYAVKKYKSHRGVSKKDLDGANFEREAKAALGLH
;
A
#
# COMPACT_ATOMS: atom_id res chain seq x y z
N MET A 1 -6.62 12.25 1.92
CA MET A 1 -7.68 11.31 2.35
C MET A 1 -9.00 12.05 2.37
N PRO A 2 -10.15 11.38 2.12
CA PRO A 2 -11.48 11.96 2.37
C PRO A 2 -11.59 12.52 3.79
N VAL A 3 -12.41 13.55 3.98
CA VAL A 3 -12.53 14.25 5.26
C VAL A 3 -13.02 13.31 6.36
N ASP A 4 -13.95 12.42 6.02
CA ASP A 4 -14.61 11.45 6.89
C ASP A 4 -14.03 10.03 6.80
N ALA A 5 -12.90 9.83 6.12
CA ALA A 5 -12.27 8.52 6.00
C ALA A 5 -11.92 7.89 7.36
N LEU A 6 -11.93 6.56 7.44
CA LEU A 6 -11.46 5.79 8.59
C LEU A 6 -9.96 5.97 8.82
N ARG A 7 -9.56 7.04 9.51
CA ARG A 7 -8.16 7.39 9.76
C ARG A 7 -7.71 6.87 11.11
N LEU A 8 -7.31 5.61 11.12
CA LEU A 8 -6.84 4.96 12.34
C LEU A 8 -5.68 5.73 13.01
N SER A 9 -4.78 6.37 12.26
CA SER A 9 -3.66 7.22 12.77
C SER A 9 -4.12 8.37 13.66
N GLU A 10 -5.34 8.84 13.48
CA GLU A 10 -5.89 10.00 14.16
C GLU A 10 -6.98 9.61 15.18
N MET A 11 -7.27 8.31 15.34
CA MET A 11 -8.22 7.82 16.34
C MET A 11 -7.65 7.89 17.75
N ASN A 12 -8.42 8.45 18.67
CA ASN A 12 -8.08 8.44 20.09
C ASN A 12 -8.44 7.10 20.75
N VAL A 13 -7.78 6.74 21.85
CA VAL A 13 -8.16 5.57 22.64
C VAL A 13 -9.54 5.78 23.29
N LYS A 14 -9.76 6.98 23.82
CA LYS A 14 -11.03 7.39 24.44
C LYS A 14 -11.83 8.27 23.47
N PRO A 15 -13.17 8.37 23.66
CA PRO A 15 -14.00 9.34 22.97
C PRO A 15 -13.50 10.79 23.01
N GLY A 16 -13.89 11.59 22.01
CA GLY A 16 -13.64 13.02 21.95
C GLY A 16 -12.19 13.42 21.72
N GLY A 17 -11.81 14.62 22.15
CA GLY A 17 -10.49 15.20 21.89
C GLY A 17 -10.27 15.58 20.43
N LYS A 18 -9.02 15.83 20.04
CA LYS A 18 -8.64 16.07 18.64
C LYS A 18 -8.62 14.73 17.90
N GLN A 19 -9.70 14.39 17.20
CA GLN A 19 -9.78 13.28 16.26
C GLN A 19 -10.86 13.60 15.20
N PRO A 20 -10.75 13.09 13.97
CA PRO A 20 -11.72 13.36 12.91
C PRO A 20 -13.06 12.66 13.17
N HIS A 21 -14.13 13.25 12.65
CA HIS A 21 -15.42 12.56 12.51
C HIS A 21 -15.33 11.64 11.29
N MET A 22 -15.31 10.34 11.55
CA MET A 22 -15.26 9.34 10.49
C MET A 22 -16.66 8.85 10.14
N HIS A 23 -16.86 8.42 8.90
CA HIS A 23 -18.15 7.91 8.45
C HIS A 23 -18.48 6.56 9.10
N ASP A 24 -19.78 6.28 9.14
CA ASP A 24 -20.29 5.01 9.64
C ASP A 24 -19.93 3.87 8.67
N THR A 25 -19.83 2.65 9.22
CA THR A 25 -19.49 1.45 8.44
C THR A 25 -20.41 0.29 8.81
N ILE A 26 -20.17 -0.87 8.20
CA ILE A 26 -20.76 -2.14 8.61
C ILE A 26 -19.64 -2.97 9.23
N ILE A 27 -19.90 -3.57 10.40
CA ILE A 27 -18.94 -4.47 11.06
C ILE A 27 -18.60 -5.60 10.08
N PRO A 28 -17.31 -5.87 9.81
CA PRO A 28 -16.88 -6.92 8.91
C PRO A 28 -17.52 -8.28 9.22
N GLN A 29 -17.89 -9.03 8.18
CA GLN A 29 -18.59 -10.33 8.32
C GLN A 29 -17.75 -11.39 9.04
N ASP A 30 -16.43 -11.28 8.94
CA ASP A 30 -15.44 -12.12 9.60
C ASP A 30 -15.17 -11.73 11.07
N ASN A 31 -15.97 -10.82 11.64
CA ASN A 31 -15.85 -10.44 13.05
C ASN A 31 -15.94 -11.68 13.97
N PRO A 32 -14.91 -11.95 14.79
CA PRO A 32 -14.82 -13.20 15.56
C PRO A 32 -15.87 -13.30 16.68
N SER A 33 -16.48 -12.19 17.07
CA SER A 33 -17.46 -12.11 18.15
C SER A 33 -18.92 -12.22 17.63
N GLY A 34 -19.12 -12.49 16.34
CA GLY A 34 -20.45 -12.72 15.76
C GLY A 34 -21.29 -11.45 15.56
N PHE A 35 -20.66 -10.28 15.56
CA PHE A 35 -21.34 -8.98 15.32
C PHE A 35 -21.31 -8.54 13.86
N GLY A 36 -20.81 -9.39 12.94
CA GLY A 36 -20.71 -9.10 11.51
C GLY A 36 -22.04 -8.67 10.87
N GLY A 37 -21.97 -7.74 9.93
CA GLY A 37 -23.12 -7.23 9.20
C GLY A 37 -23.95 -6.16 9.94
N ARG A 38 -23.64 -5.87 11.21
CA ARG A 38 -24.31 -4.79 11.95
C ARG A 38 -23.76 -3.43 11.57
N ALA A 39 -24.61 -2.41 11.57
CA ALA A 39 -24.17 -1.02 11.39
C ALA A 39 -23.29 -0.59 12.57
N GLN A 40 -22.18 0.09 12.27
CA GLN A 40 -21.23 0.63 13.22
C GLN A 40 -21.15 2.14 13.03
N SER A 41 -21.62 2.89 14.02
CA SER A 41 -21.41 4.33 14.04
C SER A 41 -20.08 4.71 14.68
N PHE A 42 -19.36 5.66 14.10
CA PHE A 42 -18.08 6.18 14.60
C PHE A 42 -18.20 7.48 15.40
N SER A 43 -19.41 8.02 15.54
CA SER A 43 -19.71 9.15 16.42
C SER A 43 -20.81 8.77 17.41
N PHE A 44 -20.84 9.44 18.56
CA PHE A 44 -22.01 9.36 19.45
C PHE A 44 -23.17 10.13 18.82
N PRO A 45 -24.43 9.74 19.11
CA PRO A 45 -25.60 10.48 18.65
C PRO A 45 -25.51 11.96 19.02
N ALA A 46 -26.03 12.83 18.13
CA ALA A 46 -26.08 14.27 18.36
C ALA A 46 -26.96 14.65 19.55
N HIS A 47 -27.86 13.76 19.98
CA HIS A 47 -28.64 13.92 21.19
C HIS A 47 -28.76 12.60 21.97
N LEU A 48 -28.32 12.63 23.23
CA LEU A 48 -28.45 11.57 24.21
C LEU A 48 -29.32 12.07 25.39
N PRO A 49 -30.09 11.19 26.04
CA PRO A 49 -30.78 11.50 27.29
C PRO A 49 -29.83 12.06 28.36
N ASP A 50 -30.32 12.95 29.22
CA ASP A 50 -29.48 13.61 30.24
C ASP A 50 -28.93 12.64 31.31
N ASP A 51 -29.61 11.51 31.51
CA ASP A 51 -29.21 10.42 32.40
C ASP A 51 -28.33 9.36 31.70
N HIS A 52 -28.02 9.53 30.41
CA HIS A 52 -27.23 8.57 29.65
C HIS A 52 -25.77 8.54 30.15
N PRO A 53 -25.16 7.35 30.38
CA PRO A 53 -23.79 7.24 30.91
C PRO A 53 -22.72 7.89 30.01
N GLU A 54 -23.02 8.07 28.74
CA GLU A 54 -22.13 8.67 27.73
C GLU A 54 -22.56 10.08 27.31
N LYS A 55 -23.45 10.74 28.07
CA LYS A 55 -23.93 12.11 27.77
C LYS A 55 -22.80 13.11 27.54
N MET A 56 -21.69 12.99 28.27
CA MET A 56 -20.48 13.83 28.10
C MET A 56 -19.82 13.70 26.72
N TYR A 57 -20.16 12.67 25.94
CA TYR A 57 -19.64 12.44 24.60
C TYR A 57 -20.68 12.68 23.50
N GLU A 58 -21.83 13.27 23.82
CA GLU A 58 -22.87 13.63 22.85
C GLU A 58 -22.27 14.36 21.64
N GLY A 59 -22.56 13.87 20.45
CA GLY A 59 -22.04 14.38 19.18
C GLY A 59 -20.53 14.25 18.97
N LEU A 60 -19.77 13.65 19.89
CA LEU A 60 -18.32 13.48 19.75
C LEU A 60 -17.94 12.21 18.98
N PRO A 61 -16.75 12.15 18.38
CA PRO A 61 -16.23 10.94 17.77
C PRO A 61 -15.89 9.86 18.83
N LYS A 62 -16.17 8.60 18.50
CA LYS A 62 -15.85 7.43 19.32
C LYS A 62 -14.37 7.11 19.25
N GLY A 63 -13.78 6.75 20.39
CA GLY A 63 -12.41 6.24 20.43
C GLY A 63 -12.32 4.75 20.10
N MET A 64 -11.10 4.27 19.85
CA MET A 64 -10.80 2.86 19.56
C MET A 64 -11.39 1.91 20.61
N LYS A 65 -11.38 2.29 21.89
CA LYS A 65 -11.92 1.47 22.97
C LYS A 65 -13.42 1.22 22.80
N GLN A 66 -14.18 2.25 22.42
CA GLN A 66 -15.62 2.15 22.25
C GLN A 66 -15.96 1.29 21.02
N VAL A 67 -15.32 1.57 19.88
CA VAL A 67 -15.53 0.84 18.62
C VAL A 67 -15.21 -0.65 18.80
N LEU A 68 -14.10 -0.99 19.46
CA LEU A 68 -13.75 -2.39 19.70
C LEU A 68 -14.69 -3.09 20.69
N ALA A 69 -15.17 -2.38 21.72
CA ALA A 69 -16.16 -2.94 22.66
C ALA A 69 -17.48 -3.26 21.94
N GLU A 70 -17.95 -2.36 21.06
CA GLU A 70 -19.15 -2.56 20.23
C GLU A 70 -18.98 -3.73 19.24
N ARG A 71 -17.74 -3.98 18.77
CA ARG A 71 -17.38 -5.15 17.96
C ARG A 71 -17.14 -6.43 18.77
N GLY A 72 -17.39 -6.40 20.09
CA GLY A 72 -17.29 -7.57 20.97
C GLY A 72 -15.89 -7.96 21.41
N TYR A 73 -14.89 -7.07 21.31
CA TYR A 73 -13.55 -7.33 21.82
C TYR A 73 -13.46 -7.05 23.32
N ILE A 74 -12.96 -8.02 24.09
CA ILE A 74 -12.77 -7.88 25.54
C ILE A 74 -11.47 -7.11 25.80
N ILE A 75 -11.60 -5.84 26.17
CA ILE A 75 -10.45 -4.95 26.44
C ILE A 75 -9.85 -5.22 27.84
N THR A 76 -10.61 -5.90 28.70
CA THR A 76 -10.26 -6.23 30.09
C THR A 76 -10.67 -7.67 30.40
N GLY A 77 -9.83 -8.65 30.04
CA GLY A 77 -10.04 -10.05 30.37
C GLY A 77 -8.74 -10.85 30.28
N SER A 78 -8.39 -11.57 31.36
CA SER A 78 -7.23 -12.45 31.53
C SER A 78 -5.84 -11.86 31.22
N GLY A 79 -5.30 -11.10 32.20
CA GLY A 79 -3.85 -10.92 32.39
C GLY A 79 -3.19 -9.72 31.69
N LYS A 80 -3.66 -9.30 30.50
CA LYS A 80 -3.11 -8.12 29.80
C LYS A 80 -4.22 -7.14 29.40
N LYS A 81 -4.17 -5.94 29.97
CA LYS A 81 -4.99 -4.81 29.53
C LYS A 81 -4.59 -4.44 28.11
N LEU A 82 -5.54 -4.48 27.17
CA LEU A 82 -5.28 -4.08 25.80
C LEU A 82 -4.94 -2.58 25.78
N VAL A 83 -3.77 -2.23 25.26
CA VAL A 83 -3.32 -0.84 25.13
C VAL A 83 -3.73 -0.28 23.78
N GLY A 84 -3.83 1.05 23.66
CA GLY A 84 -4.10 1.70 22.38
C GLY A 84 -3.06 1.32 21.32
N ASP A 85 -1.81 1.63 21.63
CA ASP A 85 -0.63 1.29 20.82
C ASP A 85 0.42 0.60 21.70
N CYS A 86 0.90 -0.57 21.27
CA CYS A 86 2.01 -1.25 21.94
C CYS A 86 3.36 -0.62 21.54
N LYS A 87 4.42 -0.87 22.32
CA LYS A 87 5.76 -0.32 22.04
C LYS A 87 6.27 -0.69 20.64
N ASN A 88 6.02 -1.93 20.19
CA ASN A 88 6.47 -2.39 18.88
C ASN A 88 5.73 -1.68 17.74
N CYS A 89 4.40 -1.59 17.82
CA CYS A 89 3.61 -0.84 16.83
C CYS A 89 3.97 0.65 16.79
N LYS A 90 4.31 1.26 17.95
CA LYS A 90 4.82 2.65 17.98
C LYS A 90 6.16 2.78 17.27
N ALA A 91 7.12 1.89 17.55
CA ALA A 91 8.43 1.91 16.92
C ALA A 91 8.36 1.66 15.40
N ARG A 92 7.52 0.72 14.96
CA ARG A 92 7.23 0.49 13.53
C ARG A 92 6.65 1.73 12.85
N ARG A 93 5.71 2.42 13.50
CA ARG A 93 5.14 3.66 12.95
C ARG A 93 6.15 4.80 12.88
N ALA A 94 7.06 4.89 13.85
CA ALA A 94 8.09 5.91 13.86
C ALA A 94 9.11 5.74 12.72
N ARG A 95 9.31 4.51 12.23
CA ARG A 95 10.18 4.22 11.06
C ARG A 95 9.54 4.64 9.73
N LYS A 96 8.21 4.51 9.60
CA LYS A 96 7.51 4.91 8.37
C LYS A 96 7.50 6.45 8.25
N VAL A 97 7.90 6.95 7.09
CA VAL A 97 7.82 8.37 6.74
C VAL A 97 6.39 8.85 6.97
N GLN A 98 6.21 9.80 7.90
CA GLN A 98 4.91 10.39 8.16
C GLN A 98 4.67 11.46 7.09
N PRO A 99 3.52 11.43 6.38
CA PRO A 99 3.18 12.50 5.46
C PRO A 99 3.09 13.80 6.26
N THR A 100 3.98 14.74 5.98
CA THR A 100 3.84 16.12 6.45
C THR A 100 3.03 16.87 5.40
N ASP A 101 2.05 17.66 5.83
CA ASP A 101 1.27 18.54 4.94
C ASP A 101 2.13 19.68 4.32
N ASP A 102 3.42 19.73 4.62
CA ASP A 102 4.37 20.68 4.05
C ASP A 102 4.91 20.18 2.69
N MET A 103 4.30 20.68 1.62
CA MET A 103 4.70 20.45 0.22
C MET A 103 6.09 21.04 -0.12
N GLY A 104 6.74 21.75 0.82
CA GLY A 104 8.02 22.44 0.60
C GLY A 104 9.28 21.63 0.92
N ALA A 105 9.17 20.52 1.65
CA ALA A 105 10.32 19.68 1.98
C ALA A 105 10.34 18.45 1.06
N LEU A 106 11.22 18.45 0.05
CA LEU A 106 11.59 17.18 -0.59
C LEU A 106 12.23 16.30 0.48
N PRO A 107 11.69 15.11 0.80
CA PRO A 107 12.41 14.18 1.65
C PRO A 107 13.71 13.77 0.96
N ASP A 108 14.80 13.71 1.71
CA ASP A 108 16.09 13.19 1.23
C ASP A 108 15.89 11.77 0.70
N ILE A 109 16.05 11.61 -0.62
CA ILE A 109 15.85 10.36 -1.37
C ILE A 109 16.92 9.29 -1.04
N ASP A 110 17.93 9.64 -0.23
CA ASP A 110 19.13 8.84 0.00
C ASP A 110 19.22 8.22 1.40
N SER A 111 18.14 8.24 2.19
CA SER A 111 18.11 7.40 3.39
C SER A 111 17.90 5.96 2.96
N GLU A 112 18.92 5.12 3.10
CA GLU A 112 18.85 3.66 2.92
C GLU A 112 17.68 3.10 3.75
N GLU A 113 16.53 2.92 3.10
CA GLU A 113 15.36 2.26 3.66
C GLU A 113 15.64 0.75 3.71
N SER A 114 16.35 0.30 4.74
CA SER A 114 16.34 -1.12 5.11
C SER A 114 15.02 -1.41 5.82
N GLU A 115 13.95 -1.63 5.05
CA GLU A 115 12.75 -2.28 5.57
C GLU A 115 12.80 -3.73 5.11
N ASP A 116 13.41 -4.55 5.96
CA ASP A 116 13.35 -6.01 5.90
C ASP A 116 11.91 -6.44 5.55
N GLU A 117 11.79 -7.47 4.73
CA GLU A 117 10.56 -8.23 4.50
C GLU A 117 10.08 -8.79 5.86
N ASP A 118 9.46 -7.95 6.69
CA ASP A 118 8.78 -8.37 7.90
C ASP A 118 7.56 -9.18 7.40
N GLU A 119 7.72 -10.49 7.22
CA GLU A 119 6.64 -11.41 7.56
C GLU A 119 6.09 -10.90 8.90
N ASP A 120 4.85 -10.40 8.86
CA ASP A 120 4.29 -9.63 9.97
C ASP A 120 3.85 -10.59 11.08
N ASP A 121 4.82 -11.29 11.67
CA ASP A 121 4.72 -12.23 12.79
C ASP A 121 4.23 -11.55 14.09
N ALA A 122 3.93 -10.25 14.04
CA ALA A 122 3.36 -9.55 15.16
C ALA A 122 1.93 -10.06 15.43
N PRO A 123 1.61 -10.43 16.69
CA PRO A 123 0.27 -10.87 17.06
C PRO A 123 -0.80 -9.87 16.61
N SER A 124 -1.87 -10.39 15.99
CA SER A 124 -3.00 -9.62 15.48
C SER A 124 -3.76 -8.87 16.59
N ASP A 125 -3.59 -9.28 17.85
CA ASP A 125 -4.25 -8.75 19.04
C ASP A 125 -3.34 -7.92 19.97
N CYS A 126 -2.14 -7.55 19.52
CA CYS A 126 -1.15 -6.91 20.40
C CYS A 126 -1.56 -5.53 20.95
N CYS A 127 -2.45 -4.80 20.27
CA CYS A 127 -3.01 -3.52 20.71
C CYS A 127 -4.31 -3.18 19.94
N MET A 128 -5.08 -2.21 20.47
CA MET A 128 -6.34 -1.78 19.86
C MET A 128 -6.17 -1.35 18.40
N ARG A 129 -5.12 -0.57 18.14
CA ARG A 129 -4.78 -0.11 16.79
C ARG A 129 -4.54 -1.29 15.85
N ARG A 130 -3.77 -2.29 16.28
CA ARG A 130 -3.46 -3.45 15.45
C ARG A 130 -4.73 -4.20 15.05
N ILE A 131 -5.61 -4.45 16.02
CA ILE A 131 -6.89 -5.12 15.77
C ILE A 131 -7.71 -4.35 14.74
N LEU A 132 -7.90 -3.04 14.94
CA LEU A 132 -8.64 -2.20 13.99
C LEU A 132 -7.98 -2.15 12.61
N SER A 133 -6.64 -2.08 12.54
CA SER A 133 -5.92 -2.05 11.25
C SER A 133 -6.05 -3.33 10.42
N LEU A 134 -6.37 -4.44 11.08
CA LEU A 134 -6.57 -5.74 10.43
C LEU A 134 -8.03 -5.98 10.01
N GLN A 135 -8.94 -5.10 10.40
CA GLN A 135 -10.36 -5.24 10.05
C GLN A 135 -10.62 -4.75 8.63
N ALA A 136 -11.47 -5.48 7.91
CA ALA A 136 -11.69 -5.28 6.48
C ALA A 136 -12.15 -3.86 6.12
N ASP A 137 -13.01 -3.24 6.93
CA ASP A 137 -13.50 -1.88 6.68
C ASP A 137 -12.40 -0.82 6.78
N PHE A 138 -11.44 -0.98 7.70
CA PHE A 138 -10.25 -0.13 7.76
C PHE A 138 -9.27 -0.39 6.61
N GLN A 139 -9.15 -1.63 6.15
CA GLN A 139 -8.28 -2.00 5.03
C GLN A 139 -8.84 -1.56 3.67
N SER A 140 -10.16 -1.61 3.51
CA SER A 140 -10.85 -1.22 2.28
C SER A 140 -11.16 0.28 2.21
N GLN A 141 -10.68 1.07 3.17
CA GLN A 141 -10.82 2.53 3.13
C GLN A 141 -10.12 3.08 1.87
N GLN A 142 -10.92 3.54 0.91
CA GLN A 142 -10.41 4.14 -0.31
C GLN A 142 -9.60 5.40 0.01
N SER A 143 -8.47 5.55 -0.69
CA SER A 143 -7.67 6.76 -0.63
C SER A 143 -8.32 7.88 -1.44
N LEU A 144 -7.86 9.13 -1.19
CA LEU A 144 -8.39 10.29 -1.92
C LEU A 144 -8.07 10.22 -3.42
N ILE A 145 -6.92 9.65 -3.80
CA ILE A 145 -6.54 9.54 -5.21
C ILE A 145 -7.40 8.52 -5.94
N GLU A 146 -7.76 7.40 -5.29
CA GLU A 146 -8.71 6.44 -5.86
C GLU A 146 -10.06 7.08 -6.13
N ILE A 147 -10.61 7.79 -5.15
CA ILE A 147 -11.92 8.45 -5.29
C ILE A 147 -11.92 9.44 -6.45
N ILE A 148 -10.91 10.31 -6.53
CA ILE A 148 -10.79 11.30 -7.61
C ILE A 148 -10.71 10.62 -8.99
N LEU A 149 -9.96 9.52 -9.10
CA LEU A 149 -9.81 8.79 -10.36
C LEU A 149 -11.11 8.06 -10.74
N GLU A 150 -11.76 7.38 -9.79
CA GLU A 150 -13.01 6.67 -10.03
C GLU A 150 -14.16 7.63 -10.40
N GLU A 151 -14.23 8.80 -9.76
CA GLU A 151 -15.18 9.87 -10.11
C GLU A 151 -14.95 10.41 -11.53
N ALA A 152 -13.70 10.42 -12.00
CA ALA A 152 -13.35 10.76 -13.37
C ALA A 152 -13.63 9.62 -14.38
N GLY A 153 -13.98 8.42 -13.91
CA GLY A 153 -14.19 7.22 -14.72
C GLY A 153 -12.91 6.44 -15.03
N ASP A 154 -11.80 6.73 -14.35
CA ASP A 154 -10.52 6.06 -14.48
C ASP A 154 -10.34 4.96 -13.42
N GLN A 155 -9.44 4.00 -13.70
CA GLN A 155 -9.08 2.94 -12.76
C GLN A 155 -7.74 3.23 -12.09
N CYS A 156 -7.72 3.27 -10.75
CA CYS A 156 -6.49 3.38 -9.97
C CYS A 156 -5.83 2.00 -9.80
N HIS A 157 -4.61 1.84 -10.33
CA HIS A 157 -3.81 0.63 -10.13
C HIS A 157 -2.67 0.89 -9.15
N PHE A 158 -2.72 0.24 -7.98
CA PHE A 158 -1.58 0.21 -7.08
C PHE A 158 -0.59 -0.86 -7.50
N LEU A 159 0.65 -0.45 -7.71
CA LEU A 159 1.74 -1.35 -8.00
C LEU A 159 2.38 -1.84 -6.69
N PRO A 160 2.72 -3.14 -6.60
CA PRO A 160 3.56 -3.67 -5.53
C PRO A 160 4.80 -2.80 -5.28
N LYS A 161 5.11 -2.59 -4.00
CA LYS A 161 6.31 -1.85 -3.58
C LYS A 161 7.58 -2.59 -3.99
N PHE A 162 8.63 -1.83 -4.28
CA PHE A 162 9.96 -2.36 -4.63
C PHE A 162 10.01 -3.29 -5.86
N HIS A 163 9.02 -3.18 -6.75
CA HIS A 163 8.98 -3.90 -8.02
C HIS A 163 8.96 -2.92 -9.21
N PRO A 164 10.06 -2.18 -9.49
CA PRO A 164 10.10 -1.25 -10.63
C PRO A 164 9.89 -1.94 -11.98
N GLU A 165 10.21 -3.23 -12.09
CA GLU A 165 10.10 -4.03 -13.31
C GLU A 165 8.65 -4.29 -13.77
N ILE A 166 7.66 -4.15 -12.88
CA ILE A 166 6.23 -4.21 -13.21
C ILE A 166 5.62 -2.84 -13.46
N ASN A 167 6.40 -1.76 -13.38
CA ASN A 167 5.94 -0.42 -13.69
C ASN A 167 6.32 -0.03 -15.14
N PRO A 168 5.37 0.07 -16.10
CA PRO A 168 5.66 0.40 -17.49
C PRO A 168 6.39 1.74 -17.66
N ILE A 169 6.18 2.70 -16.74
CA ILE A 169 6.77 4.04 -16.83
C ILE A 169 8.29 4.02 -16.66
N GLU A 170 8.84 3.05 -15.92
CA GLU A 170 10.28 2.90 -15.72
C GLU A 170 11.00 2.58 -17.04
N TYR A 171 10.38 1.72 -17.86
CA TYR A 171 10.89 1.42 -19.19
C TYR A 171 10.78 2.62 -20.14
N TYR A 172 9.68 3.37 -20.06
CA TYR A 172 9.49 4.60 -20.82
C TYR A 172 10.56 5.63 -20.46
N TRP A 173 10.78 5.90 -19.18
CA TRP A 173 11.84 6.81 -18.73
C TRP A 173 13.24 6.31 -19.09
N GLY A 174 13.49 5.00 -19.03
CA GLY A 174 14.73 4.40 -19.51
C GLY A 174 14.98 4.70 -21.00
N TRP A 175 13.94 4.59 -21.82
CA TRP A 175 14.00 4.92 -23.25
C TRP A 175 14.20 6.42 -23.50
N VAL A 176 13.42 7.27 -22.84
CA VAL A 176 13.49 8.74 -22.93
C VAL A 176 14.88 9.24 -22.54
N LYS A 177 15.41 8.76 -21.40
CA LYS A 177 16.77 9.12 -20.93
C LYS A 177 17.83 8.72 -21.94
N ARG A 178 17.70 7.54 -22.57
CA ARG A 178 18.63 7.10 -23.61
C ARG A 178 18.55 8.01 -24.84
N TYR A 179 17.34 8.29 -25.34
CA TYR A 179 17.13 9.18 -26.50
C TYR A 179 17.74 10.56 -26.26
N TYR A 180 17.50 11.11 -25.07
CA TYR A 180 18.05 12.39 -24.60
C TYR A 180 19.59 12.36 -24.54
N ARG A 181 20.18 11.35 -23.88
CA ARG A 181 21.63 11.23 -23.68
C ARG A 181 22.40 11.10 -24.99
N GLU A 182 21.84 10.41 -25.98
CA GLU A 182 22.44 10.27 -27.32
C GLU A 182 22.49 11.61 -28.10
N ARG A 183 21.72 12.62 -27.70
CA ARG A 183 21.50 13.87 -28.46
C ARG A 183 21.82 15.15 -27.69
N THR A 184 22.12 15.03 -26.40
CA THR A 184 22.43 16.19 -25.57
C THR A 184 23.83 16.70 -25.86
N ASN A 185 23.98 18.02 -25.86
CA ASN A 185 25.26 18.72 -25.99
C ASN A 185 25.62 19.51 -24.73
N GLY A 186 24.93 19.26 -23.61
CA GLY A 186 25.16 19.94 -22.33
C GLY A 186 24.61 21.36 -22.22
N ASN A 187 24.02 21.93 -23.28
CA ASN A 187 23.41 23.26 -23.23
C ASN A 187 22.01 23.21 -22.59
N PHE A 188 21.79 23.97 -21.51
CA PHE A 188 20.53 24.00 -20.77
C PHE A 188 19.31 24.48 -21.59
N GLN A 189 19.48 25.48 -22.46
CA GLN A 189 18.38 25.96 -23.31
C GLN A 189 17.96 24.89 -24.33
N ARG A 190 18.93 24.13 -24.87
CA ARG A 190 18.67 22.98 -25.75
C ARG A 190 18.09 21.81 -24.95
N ALA A 191 18.52 21.59 -23.72
CA ALA A 191 18.07 20.50 -22.85
C ALA A 191 16.56 20.49 -22.66
N LYS A 192 15.94 21.65 -22.37
CA LYS A 192 14.47 21.74 -22.21
C LYS A 192 13.72 21.31 -23.48
N LYS A 193 14.17 21.79 -24.64
CA LYS A 193 13.57 21.43 -25.94
C LYS A 193 13.78 19.94 -26.23
N LEU A 194 15.00 19.44 -26.00
CA LEU A 194 15.34 18.05 -26.22
C LEU A 194 14.57 17.10 -25.29
N LEU A 195 14.27 17.50 -24.05
CA LEU A 195 13.44 16.70 -23.14
C LEU A 195 12.03 16.49 -23.73
N LEU A 196 11.37 17.56 -24.18
CA LEU A 196 10.05 17.47 -24.81
C LEU A 196 10.11 16.62 -26.08
N GLU A 197 11.10 16.85 -26.96
CA GLU A 197 11.34 16.00 -28.14
C GLU A 197 11.52 14.52 -27.76
N SER A 198 12.22 14.24 -26.65
CA SER A 198 12.46 12.86 -26.19
C SER A 198 11.18 12.19 -25.67
N LEU A 199 10.29 12.94 -25.03
CA LEU A 199 9.01 12.44 -24.53
C LEU A 199 8.09 12.04 -25.69
N ASP A 200 8.03 12.88 -26.72
CA ASP A 200 7.18 12.65 -27.90
C ASP A 200 7.75 11.62 -28.89
N ALA A 201 9.07 11.37 -28.85
CA ALA A 201 9.73 10.52 -29.82
C ALA A 201 9.49 9.00 -29.63
N CYS A 202 8.95 8.56 -28.48
CA CYS A 202 8.82 7.13 -28.19
C CYS A 202 7.77 6.47 -29.11
N PRO A 203 8.16 5.51 -29.98
CA PRO A 203 7.21 4.88 -30.88
C PRO A 203 6.18 4.03 -30.13
N LEU A 204 4.92 4.04 -30.57
CA LEU A 204 3.84 3.25 -29.98
C LEU A 204 4.17 1.75 -29.87
N ILE A 205 4.87 1.19 -30.86
CA ILE A 205 5.30 -0.21 -30.83
C ILE A 205 6.26 -0.51 -29.67
N THR A 206 7.09 0.46 -29.30
CA THR A 206 8.02 0.37 -28.18
C THR A 206 7.26 0.43 -26.86
N THR A 207 6.33 1.37 -26.72
CA THR A 207 5.42 1.44 -25.56
C THR A 207 4.68 0.12 -25.35
N ARG A 208 4.11 -0.47 -26.40
CA ARG A 208 3.45 -1.78 -26.34
C ARG A 208 4.38 -2.91 -25.89
N ARG A 209 5.69 -2.84 -26.21
CA ARG A 209 6.68 -3.83 -25.75
C ARG A 209 6.97 -3.72 -24.25
N PHE A 210 6.88 -2.52 -23.67
CA PHE A 210 7.03 -2.30 -22.22
C PHE A 210 5.91 -3.01 -21.45
N PHE A 211 4.66 -2.81 -21.84
CA PHE A 211 3.51 -3.50 -21.23
C PHE A 211 3.63 -5.03 -21.32
N ARG A 212 4.01 -5.58 -22.49
CA ARG A 212 4.24 -7.03 -22.62
C ARG A 212 5.36 -7.54 -21.72
N ARG A 213 6.36 -6.71 -21.42
CA ARG A 213 7.44 -7.08 -20.49
C ARG A 213 6.92 -7.10 -19.05
N VAL A 214 6.13 -6.11 -18.65
CA VAL A 214 5.44 -6.07 -17.37
C VAL A 214 4.53 -7.30 -17.19
N GLU A 215 3.71 -7.63 -18.18
CA GLU A 215 2.83 -8.83 -18.16
C GLU A 215 3.63 -10.13 -17.94
N ARG A 216 4.82 -10.26 -18.55
CA ARG A 216 5.69 -11.42 -18.29
C ARG A 216 6.18 -11.46 -16.85
N TYR A 217 6.64 -10.34 -16.29
CA TYR A 217 7.03 -10.29 -14.88
C TYR A 217 5.86 -10.64 -13.96
N MET A 218 4.68 -10.06 -14.21
CA MET A 218 3.46 -10.39 -13.46
C MET A 218 3.15 -11.90 -13.51
N SER A 219 3.26 -12.53 -14.68
CA SER A 219 3.04 -13.98 -14.81
C SER A 219 4.05 -14.81 -14.00
N VAL A 220 5.32 -14.41 -13.99
CA VAL A 220 6.37 -15.12 -13.25
C VAL A 220 6.22 -14.94 -11.74
N TYR A 221 5.88 -13.72 -11.29
CA TYR A 221 5.59 -13.45 -9.88
C TYR A 221 4.35 -14.19 -9.39
N SER A 222 3.30 -14.29 -10.20
CA SER A 222 2.10 -15.06 -9.86
C SER A 222 2.36 -16.56 -9.64
N LEU A 223 3.49 -17.05 -10.16
CA LEU A 223 3.96 -18.44 -9.99
C LEU A 223 4.94 -18.61 -8.82
N GLY A 224 5.20 -17.54 -8.05
CA GLY A 224 6.03 -17.53 -6.84
C GLY A 224 7.54 -17.37 -7.08
N ALA A 225 7.99 -17.05 -8.29
CA ALA A 225 9.42 -16.81 -8.53
C ALA A 225 9.80 -15.37 -8.22
N THR A 226 10.95 -15.16 -7.55
CA THR A 226 11.45 -13.84 -7.16
C THR A 226 12.90 -13.62 -7.62
N GLY A 227 13.35 -12.35 -7.58
CA GLY A 227 14.73 -11.96 -7.83
C GLY A 227 15.33 -12.52 -9.13
N ILE A 228 16.51 -13.14 -9.00
CA ILE A 228 17.31 -13.66 -10.13
C ILE A 228 16.55 -14.73 -10.93
N ALA A 229 15.76 -15.57 -10.26
CA ALA A 229 14.96 -16.60 -10.92
C ALA A 229 13.91 -15.96 -11.84
N ALA A 230 13.26 -14.91 -11.37
CA ALA A 230 12.26 -14.18 -12.15
C ALA A 230 12.89 -13.50 -13.37
N GLU A 231 14.02 -12.80 -13.17
CA GLU A 231 14.74 -12.14 -14.26
C GLU A 231 15.21 -13.13 -15.34
N TYR A 232 15.77 -14.28 -14.91
CA TYR A 232 16.23 -15.32 -15.82
C TYR A 232 15.08 -15.87 -16.67
N ALA A 233 13.94 -16.18 -16.05
CA ALA A 233 12.76 -16.68 -16.75
C ALA A 233 12.22 -15.66 -17.77
N VAL A 234 12.09 -14.39 -17.39
CA VAL A 234 11.60 -13.33 -18.30
C VAL A 234 12.55 -13.12 -19.47
N LYS A 235 13.87 -13.20 -19.25
CA LYS A 235 14.89 -13.05 -20.29
C LYS A 235 14.87 -14.23 -21.27
N LYS A 236 14.70 -15.45 -20.77
CA LYS A 236 14.59 -16.68 -21.58
C LYS A 236 13.35 -16.68 -22.46
N TYR A 237 12.19 -16.36 -21.89
CA TYR A 237 10.89 -16.43 -22.59
C TYR A 237 10.42 -15.07 -23.14
N LYS A 238 11.33 -14.30 -23.74
CA LYS A 238 11.04 -12.96 -24.31
C LYS A 238 9.99 -12.95 -25.43
N SER A 239 9.78 -14.08 -26.11
CA SER A 239 8.78 -14.26 -27.17
C SER A 239 7.38 -14.60 -26.64
N HIS A 240 7.28 -15.00 -25.37
CA HIS A 240 6.01 -15.39 -24.77
C HIS A 240 5.26 -14.15 -24.26
N ARG A 241 3.92 -14.25 -24.18
CA ARG A 241 3.10 -13.24 -23.50
C ARG A 241 3.09 -13.43 -21.99
N GLY A 242 3.18 -14.67 -21.52
CA GLY A 242 3.35 -15.03 -20.11
C GLY A 242 4.15 -16.33 -19.99
N VAL A 243 4.72 -16.57 -18.82
CA VAL A 243 5.53 -17.76 -18.52
C VAL A 243 4.62 -18.79 -17.84
N SER A 244 4.61 -20.02 -18.34
CA SER A 244 3.86 -21.13 -17.70
C SER A 244 4.65 -21.72 -16.53
N LYS A 245 3.98 -22.46 -15.64
CA LYS A 245 4.67 -23.16 -14.54
C LYS A 245 5.78 -24.09 -15.04
N LYS A 246 5.50 -24.85 -16.11
CA LYS A 246 6.47 -25.72 -16.77
C LYS A 246 7.69 -24.96 -17.31
N ASP A 247 7.45 -23.80 -17.92
CA ASP A 247 8.53 -22.94 -18.43
C ASP A 247 9.39 -22.39 -17.30
N LEU A 248 8.76 -21.98 -16.20
CA LEU A 248 9.45 -21.46 -15.02
C LEU A 248 10.31 -22.55 -14.35
N ASP A 249 9.77 -23.75 -14.15
CA ASP A 249 10.49 -24.86 -13.54
C ASP A 249 11.69 -25.27 -14.41
N GLY A 250 11.51 -25.28 -15.75
CA GLY A 250 12.60 -25.53 -16.70
C GLY A 250 13.66 -24.42 -16.74
N ALA A 251 13.27 -23.16 -16.53
CA ALA A 251 14.21 -22.05 -16.38
C ALA A 251 15.03 -22.15 -15.09
N ASN A 252 14.40 -22.52 -13.98
CA ASN A 252 15.07 -22.70 -12.69
C ASN A 252 16.08 -23.84 -12.73
N PHE A 253 15.69 -25.00 -13.29
CA PHE A 253 16.60 -26.13 -13.44
C PHE A 253 17.85 -25.77 -14.27
N GLU A 254 17.67 -25.09 -15.40
CA GLU A 254 18.81 -24.68 -16.24
C GLU A 254 19.70 -23.65 -15.53
N ARG A 255 19.10 -22.71 -14.80
CA ARG A 255 19.83 -21.70 -14.02
C ARG A 255 20.68 -22.36 -12.94
N GLU A 256 20.12 -23.31 -12.20
CA GLU A 256 20.82 -24.06 -11.16
C GLU A 256 21.96 -24.91 -11.75
N ALA A 257 21.71 -25.55 -12.90
CA ALA A 257 22.74 -26.28 -13.62
C ALA A 257 23.91 -25.37 -14.08
N LYS A 258 23.62 -24.17 -14.59
CA LYS A 258 24.65 -23.18 -14.96
C LYS A 258 25.44 -22.66 -13.77
N ALA A 259 24.75 -22.37 -12.66
CA ALA A 259 25.40 -21.96 -11.42
C ALA A 259 26.35 -23.05 -10.87
N ALA A 260 25.93 -24.32 -10.91
CA ALA A 260 26.75 -25.46 -10.52
C ALA A 260 27.99 -25.66 -11.41
N LEU A 261 27.93 -25.20 -12.66
CA LEU A 261 29.04 -25.27 -13.63
C LEU A 261 29.93 -24.02 -13.64
N GLY A 262 29.67 -23.03 -12.77
CA GLY A 262 30.44 -21.77 -12.72
C GLY A 262 30.29 -20.88 -13.96
N LEU A 263 29.23 -21.07 -14.73
CA LEU A 263 28.92 -20.27 -15.91
C LEU A 263 27.88 -19.22 -15.54
N HIS A 264 28.29 -17.94 -15.49
CA HIS A 264 27.40 -16.79 -15.27
C HIS A 264 26.85 -16.23 -16.59
#